data_AF-A0A846XBR8-F1
#
_entry.id   AF-A0A846XBR8-F1
#
_cell.length_a   1.000
_cell.length_b   1.000
_cell.length_c   1.000
_cell.angle_alpha   90.00
_cell.angle_beta   90.00
_cell.angle_gamma   90.00
#
_symmetry.space_group_name_H-M   'P 1'
#
loop_
_entity.id
_entity.type
_entity.pdbx_description
1 polymer ?
#
loop_
_entity_poly.entity_id
_entity_poly.type
_entity_poly.pdbx_seq_one_letter_code
_entity_poly.pdbx_strand_id
1 'polypeptide(L)'
;MSETEATADRPGQVDITDYNDPDAPWNQAWDQEGGIANWNDDVIEEFRENSGKVGGAYAGGDLILLTTTGAKSGKRHTTPLGPLYRGSVMFVSSFIEDKYPAWWYNIKANPQVTVELRDKTYQATGTVLEGADYDEFAAWALADNPLLADYQSKVDRPMPLVVLTLGGAG
;
A
#
# COMPACT_ATOMS: atom_id res chain seq x y z
N MET A 1 41.05 -8.21 -20.71
CA MET A 1 41.58 -7.19 -19.78
C MET A 1 40.59 -6.04 -19.89
N SER A 2 39.54 -6.00 -19.06
CA SER A 2 39.51 -5.69 -17.62
C SER A 2 39.74 -4.20 -17.34
N GLU A 3 38.93 -3.70 -16.39
CA GLU A 3 38.90 -2.38 -15.72
C GLU A 3 37.85 -1.41 -16.30
N THR A 4 36.63 -1.33 -15.75
CA THR A 4 36.11 -0.84 -14.44
C THR A 4 35.59 0.59 -14.49
N GLU A 5 34.29 0.67 -14.15
CA GLU A 5 33.58 1.72 -13.41
C GLU A 5 33.67 3.18 -13.87
N ALA A 6 32.53 3.67 -14.37
CA ALA A 6 32.06 5.01 -14.02
C ALA A 6 30.58 4.90 -13.64
N THR A 7 30.35 4.98 -12.33
CA THR A 7 29.09 5.31 -11.65
C THR A 7 28.14 6.12 -12.52
N ALA A 8 27.05 5.48 -12.96
CA ALA A 8 25.87 6.20 -13.42
C ALA A 8 25.21 6.80 -12.17
N ASP A 9 25.49 8.08 -11.97
CA ASP A 9 24.70 9.01 -11.18
C ASP A 9 23.21 8.80 -11.53
N ARG A 10 22.43 8.29 -10.57
CA ARG A 10 21.01 7.95 -10.77
C ARG A 10 20.14 9.14 -10.33
N PRO A 11 19.40 9.80 -11.23
CA PRO A 11 18.38 10.74 -10.80
C PRO A 11 17.13 9.98 -10.36
N GLY A 12 16.70 10.22 -9.13
CA GLY A 12 15.30 10.08 -8.73
C GLY A 12 14.93 8.83 -7.92
N GLN A 13 15.73 8.44 -6.93
CA GLN A 13 15.14 7.83 -5.74
C GLN A 13 14.43 8.95 -5.00
N VAL A 14 13.10 9.01 -5.09
CA VAL A 14 12.32 9.90 -4.24
C VAL A 14 12.33 9.26 -2.86
N ASP A 15 13.29 9.64 -2.02
CA ASP A 15 13.26 9.33 -0.59
C ASP A 15 12.11 10.15 0.02
N ILE A 16 10.88 9.68 -0.15
CA ILE A 16 9.70 10.32 0.43
C ILE A 16 9.77 10.07 1.93
N THR A 17 10.24 11.08 2.67
CA THR A 17 10.37 11.02 4.14
C THR A 17 9.35 11.89 4.86
N ASP A 18 8.57 12.70 4.12
CA ASP A 18 7.55 13.60 4.65
C ASP A 18 6.18 13.25 4.03
N TYR A 19 5.15 13.13 4.87
CA TYR A 19 3.78 12.93 4.39
C TYR A 19 3.27 14.14 3.59
N ASN A 20 3.72 15.36 3.90
CA ASN A 20 3.35 16.59 3.17
C ASN A 20 4.20 16.80 1.92
N ASP A 21 5.06 15.86 1.53
CA ASP A 21 5.87 16.00 0.33
C ASP A 21 4.93 16.21 -0.88
N PRO A 22 5.01 17.36 -1.57
CA PRO A 22 4.13 17.65 -2.71
C PRO A 22 4.34 16.67 -3.87
N ASP A 23 5.50 16.01 -3.91
CA ASP A 23 5.83 14.98 -4.87
C ASP A 23 5.40 13.58 -4.42
N ALA A 24 4.82 13.44 -3.22
CA ALA A 24 4.28 12.18 -2.76
C ALA A 24 3.04 11.76 -3.56
N PRO A 25 2.90 10.45 -3.87
CA PRO A 25 1.84 9.95 -4.74
C PRO A 25 0.43 10.17 -4.16
N TRP A 26 0.30 10.20 -2.82
CA TRP A 26 -0.98 10.47 -2.15
C TRP A 26 -1.39 11.96 -2.16
N ASN A 27 -0.44 12.87 -2.39
CA ASN A 27 -0.68 14.32 -2.49
C ASN A 27 -0.90 14.77 -3.94
N GLN A 28 -0.28 14.08 -4.91
CA GLN A 28 -0.46 14.39 -6.34
C GLN A 28 -1.83 13.94 -6.92
N ALA A 29 -2.53 13.02 -6.25
CA ALA A 29 -3.75 12.39 -6.80
C ALA A 29 -5.05 13.23 -6.68
N TRP A 30 -5.00 14.43 -6.10
CA TRP A 30 -6.21 15.24 -5.82
C TRP A 30 -6.57 16.26 -6.91
N ASP A 31 -5.74 16.45 -7.93
CA ASP A 31 -5.84 17.67 -8.76
C ASP A 31 -6.57 17.52 -10.11
N GLN A 32 -7.17 16.37 -10.45
CA GLN A 32 -7.97 16.24 -11.70
C GLN A 32 -9.23 15.38 -11.54
N GLU A 33 -10.32 15.79 -12.20
CA GLU A 33 -11.59 15.05 -12.34
C GLU A 33 -11.35 13.64 -12.91
N GLY A 34 -11.14 12.65 -12.02
CA GLY A 34 -10.82 11.25 -12.37
C GLY A 34 -9.49 10.69 -11.82
N GLY A 35 -8.72 11.51 -11.09
CA GLY A 35 -7.29 11.33 -10.80
C GLY A 35 -6.82 10.03 -10.13
N ILE A 36 -7.58 9.44 -9.19
CA ILE A 36 -7.15 8.19 -8.52
C ILE A 36 -7.44 6.93 -9.35
N ALA A 37 -8.55 6.92 -10.10
CA ALA A 37 -8.96 5.72 -10.84
C ALA A 37 -8.02 5.46 -12.03
N ASN A 38 -7.78 6.48 -12.85
CA ASN A 38 -6.88 6.37 -14.00
C ASN A 38 -5.44 6.07 -13.55
N TRP A 39 -4.98 6.69 -12.47
CA TRP A 39 -3.66 6.44 -11.90
C TRP A 39 -3.50 5.03 -11.35
N ASN A 40 -4.51 4.49 -10.65
CA ASN A 40 -4.48 3.11 -10.19
C ASN A 40 -4.41 2.12 -11.36
N ASP A 41 -5.16 2.38 -12.44
CA ASP A 41 -5.18 1.51 -13.61
C ASP A 41 -3.80 1.45 -14.28
N ASP A 42 -3.12 2.60 -14.46
CA ASP A 42 -1.76 2.67 -14.99
C ASP A 42 -0.75 1.95 -14.09
N VAL A 43 -0.82 2.14 -12.77
CA VAL A 43 0.05 1.47 -11.78
C VAL A 43 -0.19 -0.04 -11.78
N ILE A 44 -1.43 -0.48 -11.91
CA ILE A 44 -1.80 -1.90 -11.96
C ILE A 44 -1.25 -2.55 -13.24
N GLU A 45 -1.36 -1.86 -14.38
CA GLU A 45 -0.81 -2.33 -15.65
C GLU A 45 0.70 -2.46 -15.57
N GLU A 46 1.40 -1.41 -15.14
CA GLU A 46 2.86 -1.41 -14.99
C GLU A 46 3.33 -2.51 -14.02
N PHE A 47 2.64 -2.67 -12.89
CA PHE A 47 2.93 -3.72 -11.91
C PHE A 47 2.87 -5.11 -12.55
N ARG A 48 1.81 -5.40 -13.31
CA ARG A 48 1.62 -6.71 -13.94
C ARG A 48 2.61 -6.96 -15.07
N GLU A 49 2.94 -5.94 -15.86
CA GLU A 49 3.93 -6.03 -16.94
C GLU A 49 5.36 -6.25 -16.41
N ASN A 50 5.69 -5.64 -15.27
CA ASN A 50 7.04 -5.64 -14.70
C ASN A 50 7.21 -6.61 -13.52
N SER A 51 6.33 -7.61 -13.40
CA SER A 51 6.40 -8.64 -12.35
C SER A 51 6.48 -8.06 -10.93
N GLY A 52 5.67 -7.04 -10.69
CA GLY A 52 5.46 -6.34 -9.44
C GLY A 52 6.44 -5.22 -9.10
N LYS A 53 7.20 -4.75 -10.09
CA LYS A 53 8.00 -3.54 -9.96
C LYS A 53 7.27 -2.39 -10.65
N VAL A 54 7.17 -1.25 -9.97
CA VAL A 54 6.58 -0.03 -10.54
C VAL A 54 7.59 1.09 -10.36
N GLY A 55 7.75 1.93 -11.37
CA GLY A 55 8.60 3.11 -11.34
C GLY A 55 8.02 4.25 -10.50
N GLY A 56 8.60 5.44 -10.64
CA GLY A 56 8.12 6.65 -9.97
C GLY A 56 8.16 6.54 -8.44
N ALA A 57 7.07 6.91 -7.79
CA ALA A 57 6.96 6.93 -6.33
C ALA A 57 6.99 5.53 -5.67
N TYR A 58 6.91 4.45 -6.47
CA TYR A 58 7.00 3.07 -5.99
C TYR A 58 8.35 2.41 -6.28
N ALA A 59 9.27 3.14 -6.90
CA ALA A 59 10.57 2.63 -7.30
C ALA A 59 11.39 2.20 -6.07
N GLY A 60 11.79 0.92 -6.04
CA GLY A 60 12.61 0.37 -4.95
C GLY A 60 11.83 -0.06 -3.70
N GLY A 61 10.53 0.24 -3.62
CA GLY A 61 9.62 -0.27 -2.59
C GLY A 61 8.96 -1.59 -3.00
N ASP A 62 8.50 -2.37 -2.03
CA ASP A 62 7.57 -3.45 -2.31
C ASP A 62 6.17 -2.84 -2.56
N LEU A 63 5.46 -3.36 -3.58
CA LEU A 63 4.09 -3.00 -3.89
C LEU A 63 3.25 -4.27 -3.94
N ILE A 64 1.99 -4.19 -3.52
CA ILE A 64 1.00 -5.23 -3.74
C ILE A 64 -0.25 -4.67 -4.40
N LEU A 65 -0.92 -5.50 -5.19
CA LEU A 65 -2.28 -5.22 -5.62
C LEU A 65 -3.25 -5.97 -4.71
N LEU A 66 -3.99 -5.21 -3.90
CA LEU A 66 -5.02 -5.75 -3.03
C LEU A 66 -6.36 -5.72 -3.75
N THR A 67 -6.91 -6.89 -4.04
CA THR A 67 -8.25 -7.05 -4.59
C THR A 67 -9.25 -7.42 -3.49
N THR A 68 -10.23 -6.55 -3.27
CA THR A 68 -11.33 -6.71 -2.30
C THR A 68 -12.67 -6.85 -2.99
N THR A 69 -13.67 -7.39 -2.29
CA THR A 69 -15.05 -7.44 -2.79
C THR A 69 -15.86 -6.32 -2.16
N GLY A 70 -16.47 -5.47 -2.98
CA GLY A 70 -17.27 -4.32 -2.55
C GLY A 70 -18.40 -4.73 -1.64
N ALA A 71 -18.41 -4.26 -0.39
CA ALA A 71 -19.40 -4.65 0.62
C ALA A 71 -20.86 -4.34 0.20
N LYS A 72 -21.04 -3.26 -0.58
CA LYS A 72 -22.35 -2.84 -1.09
C LYS A 72 -22.62 -3.31 -2.52
N SER A 73 -21.59 -3.40 -3.35
CA SER A 73 -21.70 -3.61 -4.79
C SER A 73 -21.51 -5.06 -5.23
N GLY A 74 -20.84 -5.88 -4.41
CA GLY A 74 -20.36 -7.22 -4.78
C GLY A 74 -19.26 -7.25 -5.86
N LYS A 75 -18.83 -6.07 -6.35
CA LYS A 75 -17.82 -5.98 -7.42
C LYS A 75 -16.41 -6.11 -6.85
N ARG A 76 -15.48 -6.65 -7.63
CA ARG A 76 -14.06 -6.67 -7.27
C ARG A 76 -13.44 -5.29 -7.47
N HIS A 77 -12.67 -4.84 -6.50
CA HIS A 77 -11.94 -3.58 -6.52
C HIS A 77 -10.48 -3.85 -6.19
N THR A 78 -9.58 -3.48 -7.08
CA THR A 78 -8.13 -3.64 -6.94
C THR A 78 -7.52 -2.30 -6.57
N THR A 79 -6.63 -2.28 -5.58
CA THR A 79 -5.96 -1.07 -5.13
C THR A 79 -4.47 -1.35 -4.90
N PRO A 80 -3.56 -0.58 -5.51
CA PRO A 80 -2.13 -0.68 -5.23
C PRO A 80 -1.84 -0.15 -3.82
N LEU A 81 -1.09 -0.90 -3.01
CA LEU A 81 -0.73 -0.55 -1.65
C LEU A 81 0.71 -0.94 -1.35
N GLY A 82 1.43 -0.09 -0.61
CA GLY A 82 2.74 -0.43 -0.05
C GLY A 82 2.54 -1.29 1.22
N PRO A 83 2.96 -2.57 1.23
CA PRO A 83 2.88 -3.40 2.41
C PRO A 83 4.02 -3.09 3.40
N LEU A 84 3.74 -3.29 4.68
CA LEU A 84 4.73 -3.33 5.76
C LEU A 84 4.86 -4.77 6.25
N TYR A 85 6.07 -5.17 6.67
CA TYR A 85 6.36 -6.55 7.05
C TYR A 85 6.88 -6.63 8.48
N ARG A 86 6.19 -7.40 9.33
CA ARG A 86 6.69 -7.85 10.64
C ARG A 86 6.95 -9.35 10.57
N GLY A 87 8.17 -9.74 10.25
CA GLY A 87 8.50 -11.14 10.00
C GLY A 87 7.70 -11.69 8.81
N SER A 88 6.85 -12.69 9.03
CA SER A 88 5.97 -13.26 7.99
C SER A 88 4.60 -12.59 7.87
N VAL A 89 4.32 -11.58 8.71
CA VAL A 89 3.02 -10.90 8.75
C VAL A 89 3.07 -9.66 7.89
N MET A 90 2.13 -9.54 6.96
CA MET A 90 1.98 -8.39 6.07
C MET A 90 0.90 -7.45 6.61
N PHE A 91 1.17 -6.15 6.61
CA PHE A 91 0.24 -5.10 7.04
C PHE A 91 0.05 -4.11 5.90
N VAL A 92 -1.16 -3.56 5.80
CA VAL A 92 -1.47 -2.46 4.90
C VAL A 92 -2.17 -1.34 5.63
N SER A 93 -1.86 -0.10 5.23
CA SER A 93 -2.52 1.10 5.74
C SER A 93 -2.80 2.10 4.63
N SER A 94 -3.44 3.22 4.99
CA SER A 94 -3.77 4.30 4.07
C SER A 94 -3.55 5.65 4.71
N PHE A 95 -3.11 6.56 3.86
CA PHE A 95 -2.80 7.95 4.11
C PHE A 95 -3.98 8.91 3.81
N ILE A 96 -5.21 8.40 3.64
CA ILE A 96 -6.39 9.24 3.32
C ILE A 96 -6.92 9.92 4.59
N GLU A 97 -6.84 11.26 4.64
CA GLU A 97 -7.16 12.12 5.79
C GLU A 97 -8.64 12.40 6.08
N ASP A 98 -9.57 12.12 5.16
CA ASP A 98 -11.00 12.41 5.43
C ASP A 98 -11.84 11.19 5.82
N LYS A 99 -11.46 9.99 5.37
CA LYS A 99 -12.25 8.77 5.55
C LYS A 99 -11.39 7.52 5.48
N TYR A 100 -11.89 6.42 6.04
CA TYR A 100 -11.31 5.11 5.75
C TYR A 100 -11.52 4.73 4.28
N PRO A 101 -10.53 4.08 3.65
CA PRO A 101 -10.62 3.66 2.26
C PRO A 101 -11.67 2.56 2.08
N ALA A 102 -12.22 2.46 0.87
CA ALA A 102 -13.24 1.47 0.56
C ALA A 102 -12.77 0.03 0.82
N TRP A 103 -11.51 -0.28 0.53
CA TRP A 103 -10.94 -1.62 0.77
C TRP A 103 -10.98 -2.00 2.25
N TRP A 104 -10.86 -1.04 3.18
CA TRP A 104 -10.93 -1.33 4.62
C TRP A 104 -12.33 -1.77 5.03
N TYR A 105 -13.36 -1.05 4.57
CA TYR A 105 -14.75 -1.43 4.79
C TYR A 105 -15.12 -2.76 4.12
N ASN A 106 -14.57 -2.99 2.92
CA ASN A 106 -14.77 -4.24 2.19
C ASN A 106 -14.20 -5.42 2.97
N ILE A 107 -12.99 -5.30 3.53
CA ILE A 107 -12.35 -6.35 4.33
C ILE A 107 -13.12 -6.59 5.63
N LYS A 108 -13.58 -5.53 6.29
CA LYS A 108 -14.41 -5.66 7.48
C LYS A 108 -15.69 -6.46 7.22
N ALA A 109 -16.27 -6.34 6.03
CA ALA A 109 -17.47 -7.08 5.63
C ALA A 109 -17.16 -8.48 5.06
N ASN A 110 -16.09 -8.61 4.29
CA ASN A 110 -15.64 -9.86 3.70
C ASN A 110 -14.11 -9.95 3.78
N PRO A 111 -13.57 -10.75 4.71
CA PRO A 111 -12.13 -10.84 4.93
C PRO A 111 -11.40 -11.57 3.80
N GLN A 112 -12.09 -12.24 2.87
CA GLN A 112 -11.46 -12.93 1.75
C GLN A 112 -11.00 -11.92 0.69
N VAL A 113 -9.68 -11.85 0.49
CA VAL A 113 -9.03 -10.94 -0.46
C VAL A 113 -8.05 -11.69 -1.34
N THR A 114 -7.71 -11.10 -2.47
CA THR A 114 -6.65 -11.59 -3.34
C THR A 114 -5.52 -10.59 -3.35
N VAL A 115 -4.30 -11.06 -3.15
CA VAL A 115 -3.08 -10.25 -3.12
C VAL A 115 -2.21 -10.65 -4.28
N GLU A 116 -1.94 -9.74 -5.20
CA GLU A 116 -0.90 -9.90 -6.20
C GLU A 116 0.39 -9.32 -5.62
N LEU A 117 1.42 -10.16 -5.50
CA LEU A 117 2.74 -9.80 -5.02
C LEU A 117 3.76 -10.35 -6.00
N ARG A 118 4.50 -9.44 -6.65
CA ARG A 118 5.44 -9.78 -7.73
C ARG A 118 4.74 -10.46 -8.90
N ASP A 119 5.17 -11.67 -9.25
CA ASP A 119 4.63 -12.51 -10.32
C ASP A 119 3.57 -13.50 -9.82
N LYS A 120 3.16 -13.41 -8.54
CA LYS A 120 2.31 -14.40 -7.90
C LYS A 120 1.04 -13.79 -7.33
N THR A 121 -0.02 -14.58 -7.40
CA THR A 121 -1.33 -14.25 -6.84
C THR A 121 -1.64 -15.18 -5.69
N TYR A 122 -1.95 -14.60 -4.53
CA TYR A 122 -2.26 -15.33 -3.31
C TYR A 122 -3.71 -15.08 -2.91
N GLN A 123 -4.42 -16.14 -2.53
CA GLN A 123 -5.62 -15.97 -1.71
C GLN A 123 -5.17 -15.62 -0.30
N ALA A 124 -5.74 -14.57 0.27
CA ALA A 124 -5.35 -14.08 1.58
C ALA A 124 -6.59 -13.74 2.41
N THR A 125 -6.39 -13.71 3.73
CA THR A 125 -7.40 -13.25 4.67
C THR A 125 -6.96 -11.91 5.25
N GLY A 126 -7.78 -10.89 5.08
CA GLY A 126 -7.62 -9.58 5.68
C GLY A 126 -8.31 -9.52 7.03
N THR A 127 -7.59 -9.03 8.04
CA THR A 127 -8.12 -8.82 9.40
C THR A 127 -7.92 -7.36 9.79
N VAL A 128 -9.03 -6.67 10.03
CA VAL A 128 -9.02 -5.35 10.66
C VAL A 128 -8.71 -5.55 12.13
N LEU A 129 -7.66 -4.90 12.62
CA LEU A 129 -7.32 -4.93 14.04
C LEU A 129 -8.20 -3.94 14.81
N GLU A 130 -8.64 -4.34 16.01
CA GLU A 130 -9.44 -3.52 16.91
C GLU A 130 -8.96 -3.71 18.36
N GLY A 131 -9.17 -2.70 19.21
CA GLY A 131 -8.84 -2.78 20.64
C GLY A 131 -7.35 -2.94 20.94
N ALA A 132 -7.01 -3.77 21.92
CA ALA A 132 -5.64 -3.93 22.39
C ALA A 132 -4.68 -4.45 21.31
N ASP A 133 -5.16 -5.34 20.43
CA ASP A 133 -4.35 -5.85 19.31
C ASP A 133 -4.01 -4.72 18.34
N TYR A 134 -4.97 -3.84 18.05
CA TYR A 134 -4.70 -2.64 17.24
C TYR A 134 -3.62 -1.76 17.89
N ASP A 135 -3.74 -1.47 19.19
CA ASP A 135 -2.82 -0.55 19.88
C ASP A 135 -1.38 -1.07 19.85
N GLU A 136 -1.17 -2.36 20.08
CA GLU A 136 0.17 -2.98 20.02
C GLU A 136 0.78 -2.89 18.61
N PHE A 137 0.01 -3.30 17.59
CA PHE A 137 0.50 -3.30 16.21
C PHE A 137 0.66 -1.89 15.64
N ALA A 138 -0.23 -0.96 15.99
CA ALA A 138 -0.14 0.44 15.60
C ALA A 138 1.11 1.07 16.20
N ALA A 139 1.38 0.87 17.49
CA ALA A 139 2.61 1.38 18.12
C ALA A 139 3.88 0.87 17.41
N TRP A 140 3.91 -0.41 17.03
CA TRP A 140 5.02 -0.95 16.23
C TRP A 140 5.09 -0.30 14.84
N ALA A 141 3.98 -0.22 14.12
CA ALA A 141 3.96 0.30 12.75
C ALA A 141 4.35 1.78 12.68
N LEU A 142 3.91 2.60 13.64
CA LEU A 142 4.29 4.01 13.75
C LEU A 142 5.78 4.17 14.13
N ALA A 143 6.33 3.26 14.95
CA ALA A 143 7.75 3.28 15.28
C ALA A 143 8.65 2.85 14.12
N ASP A 144 8.18 1.92 13.28
CA ASP A 144 8.91 1.40 12.12
C ASP A 144 8.81 2.33 10.90
N ASN A 145 7.71 3.07 10.76
CA ASN A 145 7.43 3.91 9.60
C ASN A 145 7.16 5.38 9.99
N PRO A 146 8.16 6.28 9.82
CA PRO A 146 8.02 7.70 10.13
C PRO A 146 6.91 8.42 9.35
N LEU A 147 6.61 8.00 8.11
CA LEU A 147 5.51 8.60 7.32
C LEU A 147 4.15 8.31 7.96
N LEU A 148 3.96 7.08 8.43
CA LEU A 148 2.74 6.68 9.14
C LEU A 148 2.62 7.40 10.48
N ALA A 149 3.73 7.57 11.20
CA ALA A 149 3.78 8.37 12.43
C ALA A 149 3.37 9.82 12.18
N ASP A 150 3.94 10.44 11.15
CA ASP A 150 3.64 11.82 10.79
C ASP A 150 2.18 11.97 10.36
N TYR A 151 1.64 11.05 9.54
CA TYR A 151 0.23 11.01 9.18
C TYR A 151 -0.69 10.88 10.40
N GLN A 152 -0.43 9.93 11.30
CA GLN A 152 -1.25 9.74 12.51
C GLN A 152 -1.25 10.95 13.42
N SER A 153 -0.15 11.74 13.42
CA SER A 153 -0.07 12.99 14.20
C SER A 153 -0.99 14.10 13.66
N LYS A 154 -1.39 14.01 12.39
CA LYS A 154 -2.22 15.00 11.68
C LYS A 154 -3.71 14.64 11.69
N VAL A 155 -4.07 13.41 12.06
CA VAL A 155 -5.47 12.93 12.07
C VAL A 155 -5.89 12.50 13.48
N ASP A 156 -7.07 12.96 13.92
CA ASP A 156 -7.62 12.61 15.24
C ASP A 156 -8.14 11.17 15.35
N ARG A 157 -8.28 10.48 14.21
CA ARG A 157 -8.81 9.11 14.16
C ARG A 157 -7.70 8.07 14.10
N PRO A 158 -7.96 6.84 14.55
CA PRO A 158 -7.04 5.73 14.32
C PRO A 158 -6.77 5.53 12.83
N MET A 159 -5.53 5.23 12.46
CA MET A 159 -5.21 4.83 11.10
C MET A 159 -5.88 3.51 10.70
N PRO A 160 -6.32 3.36 9.45
CA PRO A 160 -6.89 2.10 8.98
C PRO A 160 -5.77 1.06 8.84
N LEU A 161 -5.62 0.18 9.83
CA LEU A 161 -4.69 -0.95 9.78
C LEU A 161 -5.40 -2.25 9.47
N VAL A 162 -4.85 -2.99 8.51
CA VAL A 162 -5.27 -4.35 8.18
C VAL A 162 -4.08 -5.27 8.10
N VAL A 163 -4.20 -6.43 8.73
CA VAL A 163 -3.27 -7.54 8.58
C VAL A 163 -3.71 -8.39 7.41
N LEU A 164 -2.77 -8.74 6.54
CA LEU A 164 -2.96 -9.69 5.45
C LEU A 164 -2.22 -10.98 5.79
N THR A 165 -2.98 -12.06 5.94
CA THR A 165 -2.41 -13.41 6.07
C THR A 165 -2.50 -14.09 4.72
N LEU A 166 -1.36 -14.25 4.04
CA LEU A 166 -1.30 -14.97 2.77
C LEU A 166 -1.58 -16.46 3.01
N GLY A 167 -2.55 -17.01 2.29
CA GLY A 167 -2.73 -18.45 2.17
C GLY A 167 -1.64 -19.07 1.29
N GLY A 168 -1.55 -20.40 1.29
CA GLY A 168 -0.64 -21.11 0.38
C GLY A 168 -0.86 -20.66 -1.07
N ALA A 169 0.23 -20.46 -1.81
CA ALA A 169 0.16 -20.13 -3.23
C ALA A 169 -0.67 -21.20 -3.97
N GLY A 170 -1.71 -20.76 -4.67
CA GLY A 170 -2.53 -21.62 -5.54
C GLY A 170 -1.88 -21.84 -6.89
#